data_AF-A0A1Q7HVU0-F1
#
_entry.id   AF-A0A1Q7HVU0-F1
#
_cell.length_a   1.000
_cell.length_b   1.000
_cell.length_c   1.000
_cell.angle_alpha   90.00
_cell.angle_beta   90.00
_cell.angle_gamma   90.00
#
_symmetry.space_group_name_H-M   'P 1'
#
loop_
_entity.id
_entity.type
_entity.pdbx_description
1 polymer ?
#
loop_
_entity_poly.entity_id
_entity_poly.type
_entity_poly.pdbx_seq_one_letter_code
_entity_poly.pdbx_strand_id
1 'polypeptide(L)'
;MALLWAGVLLPGAGARAVQRDACKVIRDRYEGRTLRLRIDLRAAGRAGDANVVSLDGVGYPSERSLVLFTGLESVFLQRITSEGGSRLGLTVYRSREEADRLRASAVPQPMGANPTFGRTLAAFAQQGSTSVVLELKADKKDSPGQRQEIETLLDRVFYLKSDPTGDDLEAFVRLHTALPISRLRALTGLPDDEIRALLKGAAQPEGPPG
;
A
#
# COMPACT_ATOMS: atom_id res chain seq x y z
N MET A 1 -57.86 0.55 -20.83
CA MET A 1 -57.42 -0.61 -20.01
C MET A 1 -55.96 -0.87 -20.37
N ALA A 2 -55.07 -0.73 -19.37
CA ALA A 2 -53.68 -1.24 -19.29
C ALA A 2 -52.67 -0.87 -20.40
N LEU A 3 -51.41 -0.52 -20.14
CA LEU A 3 -50.66 -0.14 -18.94
C LEU A 3 -49.33 0.41 -19.50
N LEU A 4 -48.96 1.65 -19.15
CA LEU A 4 -47.63 2.19 -19.44
C LEU A 4 -46.60 1.37 -18.65
N TRP A 5 -45.75 0.61 -19.34
CA TRP A 5 -44.53 0.09 -18.75
C TRP A 5 -43.48 1.21 -18.74
N ALA A 6 -43.52 2.00 -17.67
CA ALA A 6 -42.40 2.82 -17.28
C ALA A 6 -41.27 1.88 -16.83
N GLY A 7 -40.36 1.58 -17.76
CA GLY A 7 -39.08 0.97 -17.42
C GLY A 7 -38.33 1.91 -16.48
N VAL A 8 -38.33 1.58 -15.19
CA VAL A 8 -37.47 2.20 -14.20
C VAL A 8 -36.03 1.91 -14.63
N LEU A 9 -35.41 2.88 -15.30
CA LEU A 9 -33.96 2.98 -15.42
C LEU A 9 -33.41 3.10 -14.00
N LEU A 10 -32.96 1.98 -13.44
CA LEU A 10 -32.11 1.97 -12.25
C LEU A 10 -30.95 2.94 -12.52
N PRO A 11 -30.76 3.99 -11.70
CA PRO A 11 -29.61 4.85 -11.86
C PRO A 11 -28.38 3.97 -11.63
N GLY A 12 -27.59 3.79 -12.70
CA GLY A 12 -26.33 3.08 -12.65
C GLY A 12 -25.52 3.60 -11.47
N ALA A 13 -24.95 2.66 -10.70
CA ALA A 13 -24.11 2.92 -9.55
C ALA A 13 -23.04 3.96 -9.92
N GLY A 14 -23.32 5.21 -9.59
CA GLY A 14 -22.45 6.33 -9.91
C GLY A 14 -21.11 6.08 -9.25
N ALA A 15 -20.04 6.11 -10.05
CA ALA A 15 -18.67 5.92 -9.61
C ALA A 15 -18.42 6.71 -8.31
N ARG A 16 -18.17 5.96 -7.23
CA ARG A 16 -18.06 6.41 -5.83
C ARG A 16 -16.76 7.19 -5.57
N ALA A 17 -16.53 8.28 -6.32
CA ALA A 17 -15.26 9.02 -6.27
C ALA A 17 -14.92 9.52 -4.86
N VAL A 18 -13.68 9.29 -4.39
CA VAL A 18 -13.13 9.95 -3.19
C VAL A 18 -13.27 11.47 -3.33
N GLN A 19 -13.76 12.15 -2.29
CA GLN A 19 -13.91 13.59 -2.34
C GLN A 19 -12.57 14.31 -2.48
N ARG A 20 -12.54 15.35 -3.31
CA ARG A 20 -11.34 16.15 -3.58
C ARG A 20 -10.75 16.75 -2.30
N ASP A 21 -11.59 17.22 -1.39
CA ASP A 21 -11.15 17.85 -0.14
C ASP A 21 -10.55 16.84 0.82
N ALA A 22 -11.15 15.64 0.93
CA ALA A 22 -10.58 14.54 1.69
C ALA A 22 -9.19 14.16 1.14
N CYS A 23 -9.09 13.98 -0.18
CA CYS A 23 -7.82 13.67 -0.84
C CYS A 23 -6.77 14.77 -0.64
N LYS A 24 -7.16 16.05 -0.74
CA LYS A 24 -6.24 17.18 -0.53
C LYS A 24 -5.65 17.18 0.88
N VAL A 25 -6.48 17.03 1.92
CA VAL A 25 -6.02 17.01 3.32
C VAL A 25 -5.04 15.86 3.57
N ILE A 26 -5.34 14.67 3.05
CA ILE A 26 -4.47 13.50 3.17
C ILE A 26 -3.14 13.74 2.45
N ARG A 27 -3.17 14.32 1.24
CA ARG A 27 -1.98 14.69 0.48
C ARG A 27 -1.09 15.67 1.23
N ASP A 28 -1.66 16.77 1.72
CA ASP A 28 -0.92 17.81 2.43
C ASP A 28 -0.24 17.26 3.69
N ARG A 29 -0.79 16.22 4.31
CA ARG A 29 -0.24 15.58 5.51
C ARG A 29 0.86 14.56 5.21
N TYR A 30 0.65 13.66 4.25
CA TYR A 30 1.48 12.46 4.08
C TYR A 30 2.31 12.40 2.80
N GLU A 31 1.98 13.19 1.77
CA GLU A 31 2.75 13.20 0.52
C GLU A 31 4.16 13.78 0.77
N GLY A 32 5.18 13.13 0.21
CA GLY A 32 6.57 13.53 0.36
C GLY A 32 7.18 13.20 1.72
N ARG A 33 6.64 12.21 2.44
CA ARG A 33 7.15 11.76 3.76
C ARG A 33 7.87 10.43 3.66
N THR A 34 8.89 10.26 4.51
CA THR A 34 9.46 8.94 4.80
C THR A 34 8.66 8.32 5.95
N LEU A 35 8.13 7.13 5.73
CA LEU A 35 7.24 6.42 6.64
C LEU A 35 7.75 4.99 6.84
N ARG A 36 7.50 4.41 8.00
CA ARG A 36 7.88 3.02 8.30
C ARG A 36 6.73 2.08 7.96
N LEU A 37 7.02 1.03 7.21
CA LEU A 37 6.01 0.05 6.77
C LEU A 37 5.54 -0.86 7.90
N ARG A 38 4.24 -1.18 7.88
CA ARG A 38 3.60 -2.23 8.69
C ARG A 38 3.44 -3.55 7.96
N ILE A 39 3.41 -3.50 6.64
CA ILE A 39 3.16 -4.66 5.78
C ILE A 39 4.26 -4.78 4.74
N ASP A 40 4.43 -6.00 4.24
CA ASP A 40 5.20 -6.23 3.02
C ASP A 40 4.50 -5.62 1.83
N LEU A 41 5.29 -5.04 0.93
CA LEU A 41 4.83 -4.56 -0.36
C LEU A 41 5.50 -5.35 -1.48
N ARG A 42 4.68 -5.92 -2.36
CA ARG A 42 5.12 -6.74 -3.48
C ARG A 42 5.27 -5.93 -4.76
N ALA A 43 6.08 -6.46 -5.67
CA ALA A 43 6.27 -5.91 -7.01
C ALA A 43 4.95 -5.89 -7.79
N ALA A 44 4.66 -4.75 -8.40
CA ALA A 44 3.64 -4.62 -9.43
C ALA A 44 4.18 -5.23 -10.73
N GLY A 45 3.55 -6.31 -11.23
CA GLY A 45 3.97 -6.97 -12.47
C GLY A 45 3.59 -6.20 -13.73
N ARG A 46 2.48 -5.43 -13.68
CA ARG A 46 1.92 -4.64 -14.79
C ARG A 46 1.23 -3.38 -14.29
N ALA A 47 0.91 -2.48 -15.22
CA ALA A 47 0.02 -1.36 -14.99
C ALA A 47 -1.37 -1.84 -14.55
N GLY A 48 -1.71 -1.68 -13.26
CA GLY A 48 -2.96 -2.15 -12.65
C GLY A 48 -2.79 -3.22 -11.57
N ASP A 49 -1.59 -3.81 -11.47
CA ASP A 49 -1.22 -4.76 -10.42
C ASP A 49 -0.74 -3.99 -9.18
N ALA A 50 -1.59 -3.82 -8.17
CA ALA A 50 -1.26 -3.07 -6.96
C ALA A 50 -1.42 -3.90 -5.69
N ASN A 51 -0.70 -3.50 -4.63
CA ASN A 51 -0.99 -3.98 -3.28
C ASN A 51 -2.29 -3.29 -2.83
N VAL A 52 -3.36 -4.04 -2.63
CA VAL A 52 -4.67 -3.49 -2.31
C VAL A 52 -4.91 -3.57 -0.80
N VAL A 53 -5.29 -2.47 -0.17
CA VAL A 53 -5.55 -2.39 1.27
C VAL A 53 -6.94 -1.87 1.49
N SER A 54 -7.77 -2.65 2.14
CA SER A 54 -9.15 -2.32 2.47
C SER A 54 -9.42 -2.62 3.95
N LEU A 55 -10.64 -2.33 4.40
CA LEU A 55 -11.07 -2.71 5.75
C LEU A 55 -11.12 -4.23 5.95
N ASP A 56 -11.28 -5.00 4.87
CA ASP A 56 -11.37 -6.47 4.91
C ASP A 56 -9.99 -7.15 4.95
N GLY A 57 -8.92 -6.45 4.58
CA GLY A 57 -7.56 -6.99 4.65
C GLY A 57 -6.62 -6.40 3.61
N VAL A 58 -5.52 -7.13 3.38
CA VAL A 58 -4.48 -6.80 2.39
C VAL A 58 -4.52 -7.84 1.28
N GLY A 59 -4.73 -7.38 0.05
CA GLY A 59 -4.63 -8.16 -1.17
C GLY A 59 -3.33 -7.84 -1.91
N TYR A 60 -2.70 -8.87 -2.49
CA TYR A 60 -1.47 -8.73 -3.24
C TYR A 60 -1.71 -8.94 -4.73
N PRO A 61 -0.92 -8.30 -5.62
CA PRO A 61 -1.13 -8.44 -7.06
C PRO A 61 -0.98 -9.89 -7.55
N SER A 62 -0.05 -10.64 -6.94
CA SER A 62 0.09 -12.08 -7.13
C SER A 62 0.82 -12.69 -5.93
N GLU A 63 0.45 -13.92 -5.56
CA GLU A 63 1.20 -14.70 -4.57
C GLU A 63 2.65 -14.97 -5.00
N ARG A 64 2.90 -14.98 -6.31
CA ARG A 64 4.23 -15.18 -6.90
C ARG A 64 5.04 -13.89 -7.03
N SER A 65 4.43 -12.72 -6.79
CA SER A 65 5.16 -11.45 -6.84
C SER A 65 6.18 -11.39 -5.71
N LEU A 66 7.40 -11.02 -6.07
CA LEU A 66 8.49 -10.80 -5.12
C LEU A 66 8.13 -9.68 -4.14
N VAL A 67 8.48 -9.86 -2.86
CA VAL A 67 8.44 -8.79 -1.87
C VAL A 67 9.55 -7.80 -2.21
N LEU A 68 9.21 -6.55 -2.50
CA LEU A 68 10.17 -5.48 -2.82
C LEU A 68 10.60 -4.70 -1.58
N PHE A 69 9.66 -4.52 -0.66
CA PHE A 69 9.85 -3.83 0.61
C PHE A 69 9.23 -4.72 1.69
N THR A 70 10.01 -5.10 2.69
CA THR A 70 9.47 -5.84 3.82
C THR A 70 8.83 -4.88 4.83
N GLY A 71 7.99 -5.41 5.72
CA GLY A 71 7.59 -4.69 6.92
C GLY A 71 8.78 -4.08 7.68
N LEU A 72 8.51 -3.06 8.49
CA LEU A 72 9.49 -2.28 9.27
C LEU A 72 10.51 -1.46 8.47
N GLU A 73 10.58 -1.60 7.14
CA GLU A 73 11.43 -0.75 6.30
C GLU A 73 10.90 0.69 6.26
N SER A 74 11.84 1.64 6.27
CA SER A 74 11.54 3.05 5.97
C SER A 74 11.47 3.25 4.47
N VAL A 75 10.37 3.82 3.99
CA VAL A 75 10.09 4.07 2.57
C VAL A 75 9.60 5.49 2.35
N PHE A 76 9.77 6.00 1.14
CA PHE A 76 9.32 7.33 0.76
C PHE A 76 7.97 7.29 0.03
N LEU A 77 6.95 7.89 0.63
CA LEU A 77 5.64 8.08 0.01
C LEU A 77 5.68 9.32 -0.89
N GLN A 78 5.90 9.09 -2.18
CA GLN A 78 6.10 10.17 -3.14
C GLN A 78 4.79 10.88 -3.50
N ARG A 79 3.72 10.13 -3.70
CA ARG A 79 2.48 10.66 -4.28
C ARG A 79 1.27 9.90 -3.78
N ILE A 80 0.18 10.65 -3.59
CA ILE A 80 -1.16 10.11 -3.35
C ILE A 80 -2.07 10.64 -4.46
N THR A 81 -2.79 9.74 -5.11
CA THR A 81 -3.66 10.04 -6.26
C THR A 81 -5.04 9.43 -6.08
N SER A 82 -6.09 10.12 -6.51
CA SER A 82 -7.39 9.47 -6.66
C SER A 82 -7.39 8.72 -7.99
N GLU A 83 -7.70 7.42 -7.96
CA GLU A 83 -7.77 6.59 -9.17
C GLU A 83 -9.18 6.59 -9.80
N GLY A 84 -10.08 7.41 -9.27
CA GLY A 84 -11.51 7.34 -9.57
C GLY A 84 -12.22 6.31 -8.70
N GLY A 85 -13.53 6.45 -8.56
CA GLY A 85 -14.28 5.61 -7.62
C GLY A 85 -13.76 5.72 -6.18
N SER A 86 -13.97 4.68 -5.38
CA SER A 86 -13.61 4.67 -3.95
C SER A 86 -12.16 4.24 -3.73
N ARG A 87 -11.25 4.63 -4.64
CA ARG A 87 -9.85 4.19 -4.65
C ARG A 87 -8.87 5.35 -4.57
N LEU A 88 -7.83 5.16 -3.76
CA LEU A 88 -6.71 6.07 -3.59
C LEU A 88 -5.39 5.33 -3.85
N GLY A 89 -4.66 5.71 -4.88
CA GLY A 89 -3.36 5.14 -5.23
C GLY A 89 -2.21 5.85 -4.51
N LEU A 90 -1.27 5.09 -3.96
CA LEU A 90 -0.04 5.52 -3.32
C LEU A 90 1.16 5.05 -4.15
N THR A 91 2.13 5.94 -4.38
CA THR A 91 3.40 5.59 -5.02
C THR A 91 4.52 5.58 -3.99
N VAL A 92 5.15 4.42 -3.81
CA VAL A 92 6.15 4.19 -2.77
C VAL A 92 7.50 3.86 -3.40
N TYR A 93 8.56 4.50 -2.89
CA TYR A 93 9.95 4.31 -3.29
C TYR A 93 10.81 3.94 -2.08
N ARG A 94 11.99 3.35 -2.28
CA ARG A 94 12.92 3.07 -1.17
C ARG A 94 13.39 4.34 -0.47
N SER A 95 13.64 5.40 -1.25
CA SER A 95 14.07 6.69 -0.72
C SER A 95 13.65 7.85 -1.61
N ARG A 96 13.82 9.08 -1.10
CA ARG A 96 13.58 10.30 -1.87
C ARG A 96 14.54 10.42 -3.05
N GLU A 97 15.81 10.06 -2.84
CA GLU A 97 16.85 10.10 -3.87
C GLU A 97 16.55 9.12 -5.01
N GLU A 98 16.01 7.93 -4.69
CA GLU A 98 15.52 7.01 -5.72
C GLU A 98 14.35 7.61 -6.50
N ALA A 99 13.39 8.23 -5.81
CA ALA A 99 12.28 8.88 -6.48
C ALA A 99 12.74 10.03 -7.40
N ASP A 100 13.71 10.84 -6.96
CA ASP A 100 14.30 11.92 -7.76
C ASP A 100 15.08 11.36 -8.97
N ARG A 101 15.89 10.30 -8.79
CA ARG A 101 16.62 9.64 -9.87
C ARG A 101 15.69 9.07 -10.93
N LEU A 102 14.64 8.35 -10.51
CA LEU A 102 13.66 7.74 -11.43
C LEU A 102 12.81 8.80 -12.16
N ARG A 103 12.54 9.93 -11.51
CA ARG A 103 11.89 11.07 -12.18
C ARG A 103 12.81 11.71 -13.22
N ALA A 104 14.10 11.85 -12.92
CA ALA A 104 15.07 12.42 -13.85
C ALA A 104 15.33 11.52 -15.07
N SER A 105 15.21 10.19 -14.93
CA SER A 105 15.39 9.23 -16.02
C SER A 105 14.13 9.00 -16.86
N ALA A 106 12.98 9.55 -16.47
CA ALA A 106 11.74 9.42 -17.22
C ALA A 106 11.82 10.26 -18.51
N VAL A 107 12.02 9.62 -19.66
CA VAL A 107 11.93 10.29 -20.96
C VAL A 107 10.49 10.79 -21.14
N PRO A 108 10.26 12.10 -21.39
CA PRO A 108 8.92 12.63 -21.63
C PRO A 108 8.32 11.92 -22.86
N GLN A 109 7.13 11.33 -22.72
CA GLN A 109 6.43 10.80 -23.89
C GLN A 109 6.04 11.95 -24.83
N PRO A 110 6.13 11.75 -26.17
CA PRO A 110 5.74 12.77 -27.14
C PRO A 110 4.28 13.20 -26.93
N MET A 111 4.04 14.50 -27.01
CA MET A 111 2.86 15.26 -26.52
C MET A 111 1.49 14.94 -27.17
N GLY A 112 1.31 13.77 -27.79
CA GLY A 112 0.10 13.41 -28.54
C GLY A 112 -0.90 12.49 -27.84
N ALA A 113 -0.53 11.85 -26.74
CA ALA A 113 -1.42 10.93 -26.01
C ALA A 113 -1.89 11.58 -24.70
N ASN A 114 -3.20 11.82 -24.59
CA ASN A 114 -3.98 12.22 -23.42
C ASN A 114 -3.16 12.68 -22.17
N PRO A 115 -3.18 13.98 -21.79
CA PRO A 115 -2.27 14.54 -20.75
C PRO A 115 -2.44 13.92 -19.36
N THR A 116 -3.49 13.14 -19.13
CA THR A 116 -3.74 12.39 -17.89
C THR A 116 -3.21 10.95 -17.91
N PHE A 117 -2.90 10.41 -19.09
CA PHE A 117 -2.60 8.98 -19.29
C PHE A 117 -1.09 8.69 -19.38
N GLY A 118 -0.27 9.65 -19.83
CA GLY A 118 1.20 9.51 -19.88
C GLY A 118 1.91 9.75 -18.54
N ARG A 119 1.17 10.06 -17.47
CA ARG A 119 1.67 10.31 -16.10
C ARG A 119 1.14 9.31 -15.07
N THR A 120 0.42 8.28 -15.49
CA THR A 120 -0.06 7.23 -14.58
C THR A 120 1.11 6.43 -14.05
N LEU A 121 1.03 6.07 -12.76
CA LEU A 121 1.98 5.28 -11.96
C LEU A 121 2.59 4.05 -12.68
N ALA A 122 1.90 3.57 -13.72
CA ALA A 122 2.20 2.45 -14.59
C ALA A 122 3.62 2.40 -15.18
N ALA A 123 4.24 3.54 -15.53
CA ALA A 123 5.56 3.54 -16.17
C ALA A 123 6.75 3.43 -15.19
N PHE A 124 6.53 3.72 -13.89
CA PHE A 124 7.62 3.82 -12.90
C PHE A 124 7.79 2.57 -12.04
N ALA A 125 6.83 1.65 -12.08
CA ALA A 125 6.77 0.48 -11.21
C ALA A 125 7.79 -0.63 -11.51
N GLN A 126 8.65 -0.47 -12.52
CA GLN A 126 9.50 -1.58 -12.96
C GLN A 126 10.87 -1.68 -12.29
N GLN A 127 11.38 -0.62 -11.63
CA GLN A 127 12.66 -0.70 -10.90
C GLN A 127 12.65 0.21 -9.67
N GLY A 128 12.60 -0.37 -8.46
CA GLY A 128 12.78 0.35 -7.19
C GLY A 128 11.54 1.05 -6.61
N SER A 129 10.36 0.87 -7.20
CA SER A 129 9.10 1.42 -6.69
C SER A 129 7.95 0.42 -6.77
N THR A 130 6.90 0.63 -5.97
CA THR A 130 5.65 -0.13 -6.07
C THR A 130 4.44 0.75 -5.79
N SER A 131 3.25 0.23 -6.09
CA SER A 131 1.97 0.92 -5.90
C SER A 131 1.12 0.22 -4.84
N VAL A 132 0.44 1.03 -4.04
CA VAL A 132 -0.57 0.58 -3.08
C VAL A 132 -1.89 1.26 -3.40
N VAL A 133 -2.99 0.52 -3.43
CA VAL A 133 -4.34 1.06 -3.61
C VAL A 133 -5.09 0.91 -2.31
N LEU A 134 -5.57 2.02 -1.77
CA LEU A 134 -6.51 2.02 -0.66
C LEU A 134 -7.93 1.95 -1.21
N GLU A 135 -8.69 0.93 -0.82
CA GLU A 135 -10.10 0.76 -1.19
C GLU A 135 -11.01 1.15 -0.04
N LEU A 136 -11.78 2.20 -0.26
CA LEU A 136 -12.73 2.74 0.71
C LEU A 136 -14.10 2.11 0.54
N LYS A 137 -14.79 1.90 1.66
CA LYS A 137 -16.22 1.58 1.74
C LYS A 137 -17.09 2.81 1.99
N ALA A 138 -16.54 3.87 2.57
CA ALA A 138 -17.27 5.08 2.94
C ALA A 138 -17.93 5.77 1.74
N ASP A 139 -19.13 6.30 1.98
CA ASP A 139 -19.93 7.00 0.97
C ASP A 139 -19.21 8.29 0.51
N LYS A 140 -19.36 8.61 -0.78
CA LYS A 140 -18.89 9.87 -1.36
C LYS A 140 -19.44 11.11 -0.64
N LYS A 141 -20.62 11.04 -0.03
CA LYS A 141 -21.22 12.18 0.69
C LYS A 141 -20.64 12.40 2.09
N ASP A 142 -19.89 11.45 2.62
CA ASP A 142 -19.31 11.50 3.97
C ASP A 142 -17.81 11.80 3.94
N SER A 143 -17.45 13.06 3.71
CA SER A 143 -16.05 13.52 3.69
C SER A 143 -15.28 13.26 5.00
N PRO A 144 -15.88 13.48 6.19
CA PRO A 144 -15.24 13.09 7.44
C PRO A 144 -15.00 11.57 7.54
N GLY A 145 -16.01 10.75 7.20
CA GLY A 145 -15.89 9.29 7.21
C GLY A 145 -14.82 8.79 6.24
N GLN A 146 -14.77 9.34 5.02
CA GLN A 146 -13.71 9.01 4.06
C GLN A 146 -12.32 9.34 4.59
N ARG A 147 -12.14 10.49 5.25
CA ARG A 147 -10.85 10.85 5.85
C ARG A 147 -10.43 9.87 6.94
N GLN A 148 -11.35 9.57 7.86
CA GLN A 148 -11.09 8.64 8.95
C GLN A 148 -10.76 7.24 8.42
N GLU A 149 -11.46 6.79 7.38
CA GLU A 149 -11.19 5.51 6.73
C GLU A 149 -9.81 5.53 6.04
N ILE A 150 -9.49 6.57 5.26
CA ILE A 150 -8.18 6.69 4.61
C ILE A 150 -7.06 6.67 5.65
N GLU A 151 -7.18 7.40 6.76
CA GLU A 151 -6.16 7.39 7.81
C GLU A 151 -6.05 6.03 8.51
N THR A 152 -7.16 5.32 8.66
CA THR A 152 -7.14 3.93 9.15
C THR A 152 -6.42 3.00 8.19
N LEU A 153 -6.68 3.11 6.88
CA LEU A 153 -6.03 2.28 5.87
C LEU A 153 -4.55 2.64 5.70
N LEU A 154 -4.19 3.93 5.76
CA LEU A 154 -2.80 4.35 5.77
C LEU A 154 -2.07 3.84 7.01
N ASP A 155 -2.70 3.86 8.18
CA ASP A 155 -2.13 3.28 9.41
C ASP A 155 -2.06 1.74 9.37
N ARG A 156 -2.76 1.06 8.45
CA ARG A 156 -2.52 -0.36 8.17
C ARG A 156 -1.28 -0.58 7.29
N VAL A 157 -0.96 0.37 6.41
CA VAL A 157 0.23 0.31 5.54
C VAL A 157 1.48 0.77 6.27
N PHE A 158 1.36 1.80 7.10
CA PHE A 158 2.46 2.48 7.77
C PHE A 158 2.20 2.62 9.26
N TYR A 159 3.27 2.64 10.05
CA TYR A 159 3.22 3.06 11.45
C TYR A 159 3.00 4.58 11.52
N LEU A 160 1.74 5.04 11.56
CA LEU A 160 1.42 6.47 11.62
C LEU A 160 1.10 6.93 13.05
N LYS A 161 0.36 6.12 13.79
CA LYS A 161 -0.15 6.48 15.13
C LYS A 161 0.72 6.00 16.28
N SER A 162 1.58 5.02 16.03
CA SER A 162 2.45 4.43 17.05
C SER A 162 3.71 3.87 16.40
N ASP A 163 4.74 3.66 17.20
CA ASP A 163 5.89 2.84 16.83
C ASP A 163 5.53 1.34 16.83
N PRO A 164 6.35 0.46 16.20
CA PRO A 164 6.19 -0.98 16.28
C PRO A 164 6.31 -1.49 17.71
N THR A 165 5.39 -2.37 18.10
CA THR A 165 5.39 -3.02 19.41
C THR A 165 6.36 -4.22 19.43
N GLY A 166 6.66 -4.76 20.62
CA GLY A 166 7.44 -6.00 20.73
C GLY A 166 6.82 -7.15 19.91
N ASP A 167 5.50 -7.32 20.02
CA ASP A 167 4.75 -8.33 19.25
C ASP A 167 4.89 -8.14 17.73
N ASP A 168 4.90 -6.90 17.24
CA ASP A 168 5.12 -6.61 15.82
C ASP A 168 6.52 -7.03 15.36
N LEU A 169 7.54 -6.77 16.18
CA LEU A 169 8.92 -7.13 15.89
C LEU A 169 9.11 -8.65 15.89
N GLU A 170 8.51 -9.36 16.85
CA GLU A 170 8.53 -10.80 16.92
C GLU A 170 7.82 -11.44 15.73
N ALA A 171 6.61 -10.96 15.40
CA ALA A 171 5.84 -11.42 14.26
C ALA A 171 6.63 -11.24 12.96
N PHE A 172 7.30 -10.10 12.79
CA PHE A 172 8.18 -9.85 11.67
C PHE A 172 9.31 -10.90 11.57
N VAL A 173 10.04 -11.17 12.65
CA VAL A 173 11.11 -12.19 12.63
C VAL A 173 10.58 -13.57 12.23
N ARG A 174 9.42 -13.95 12.75
CA ARG A 174 8.78 -15.25 12.45
C ARG A 174 8.29 -15.36 11.01
N LEU A 175 7.85 -14.26 10.41
CA LEU A 175 7.41 -14.22 9.00
C LEU A 175 8.61 -14.22 8.03
N HIS A 176 9.74 -13.66 8.44
CA HIS A 176 10.90 -13.44 7.57
C HIS A 176 12.11 -14.31 7.93
N THR A 177 11.88 -15.59 8.22
CA THR A 177 12.94 -16.54 8.65
C THR A 177 14.07 -16.72 7.63
N ALA A 178 13.81 -16.43 6.35
CA ALA A 178 14.80 -16.49 5.29
C ALA A 178 15.78 -15.30 5.26
N LEU A 179 15.51 -14.22 6.01
CA LEU A 179 16.42 -13.07 6.06
C LEU A 179 17.65 -13.35 6.94
N PRO A 180 18.83 -12.83 6.59
CA PRO A 180 20.01 -12.92 7.45
C PRO A 180 19.76 -12.25 8.82
N ILE A 181 20.30 -12.82 9.90
CA ILE A 181 20.19 -12.27 11.27
C ILE A 181 20.64 -10.80 11.32
N SER A 182 21.71 -10.44 10.60
CA SER A 182 22.19 -9.06 10.53
C SER A 182 21.15 -8.10 9.94
N ARG A 183 20.36 -8.55 8.96
CA ARG A 183 19.27 -7.78 8.36
C ARG A 183 18.07 -7.70 9.30
N LEU A 184 17.69 -8.80 9.94
CA LEU A 184 16.63 -8.83 10.95
C LEU A 184 16.93 -7.84 12.08
N ARG A 185 18.13 -7.89 12.65
CA ARG A 185 18.60 -6.93 13.67
C ARG A 185 18.52 -5.49 13.18
N ALA A 186 18.97 -5.22 11.96
CA ALA A 186 18.96 -3.87 11.42
C ALA A 186 17.53 -3.30 11.26
N LEU A 187 16.53 -4.16 11.03
CA LEU A 187 15.13 -3.76 10.85
C LEU A 187 14.34 -3.73 12.16
N THR A 188 14.63 -4.64 13.08
CA THR A 188 13.87 -4.76 14.35
C THR A 188 14.54 -4.07 15.53
N GLY A 189 15.88 -3.95 15.51
CA GLY A 189 16.66 -3.51 16.66
C GLY A 189 16.83 -4.57 17.76
N LEU A 190 16.31 -5.79 17.55
CA LEU A 190 16.39 -6.87 18.54
C LEU A 190 17.82 -7.45 18.63
N PRO A 191 18.24 -7.91 19.82
CA PRO A 191 19.49 -8.65 20.01
C PRO A 191 19.58 -9.94 19.17
N ASP A 192 20.79 -10.33 18.78
CA ASP A 192 21.04 -11.52 17.95
C ASP A 192 20.57 -12.83 18.63
N ASP A 193 20.70 -12.93 19.95
CA ASP A 193 20.27 -14.08 20.75
C ASP A 193 18.76 -14.22 20.80
N GLU A 194 18.03 -13.11 20.94
CA GLU A 194 16.57 -13.07 20.87
C GLU A 194 16.06 -13.47 19.48
N ILE A 195 16.66 -12.91 18.42
CA ILE A 195 16.34 -13.29 17.02
C ILE A 195 16.57 -14.78 16.81
N ARG A 196 17.69 -15.34 17.28
CA ARG A 196 17.97 -16.78 17.16
C ARG A 196 16.96 -17.63 17.92
N ALA A 197 16.50 -17.19 19.09
CA ALA A 197 15.48 -17.89 19.86
C ALA A 197 14.15 -17.93 19.11
N LEU A 198 13.71 -16.80 18.56
CA LEU A 198 12.48 -16.69 17.77
C LEU A 198 12.53 -17.57 16.50
N LEU A 199 13.65 -17.58 15.79
CA LEU A 199 13.84 -18.41 14.60
C LEU A 199 13.85 -19.91 14.92
N LYS A 200 14.43 -20.32 16.06
CA LYS A 200 14.39 -21.72 16.52
C LYS A 200 12.97 -22.15 16.91
N GLY A 201 12.24 -21.29 17.61
CA GLY A 201 10.85 -21.56 17.99
C GLY A 201 9.91 -21.70 16.80
N ALA A 202 10.19 -21.02 15.68
CA ALA A 202 9.43 -21.16 14.43
C ALA A 202 9.71 -22.48 13.68
N ALA A 203 10.84 -23.15 13.95
CA ALA A 203 11.27 -24.35 13.24
C ALA A 203 10.78 -25.67 13.88
N GLN A 204 10.24 -25.64 15.09
CA GLN A 204 9.60 -26.79 15.72
C GLN A 204 8.10 -26.77 15.41
N PRO A 205 7.59 -27.63 14.50
CA PRO A 205 6.15 -27.88 14.47
C PRO A 205 5.77 -28.57 15.78
N GLU A 206 4.63 -28.19 16.37
CA GLU A 206 4.02 -28.97 17.44
C GLU A 206 3.86 -30.41 16.94
N GLY A 207 4.68 -31.32 17.48
CA GLY A 207 4.57 -32.75 17.21
C GLY A 207 3.22 -33.25 17.72
N PRO A 208 2.60 -34.24 17.06
CA PRO A 208 1.30 -34.74 17.49
C PRO A 208 1.40 -35.27 18.93
N PRO A 209 0.34 -35.12 19.75
CA PRO A 209 0.31 -35.73 21.08
C PRO A 209 0.43 -37.24 20.91
N GLY A 210 1.45 -37.81 21.56
CA GLY A 210 1.65 -39.26 21.68
C GLY A 210 0.67 -39.90 22.65
#